data_AF-A0A1V9VW65-F1
#
_entry.id   AF-A0A1V9VW65-F1
#
_cell.length_a   1.000
_cell.length_b   1.000
_cell.length_c   1.000
_cell.angle_alpha   90.00
_cell.angle_beta   90.00
_cell.angle_gamma   90.00
#
_symmetry.space_group_name_H-M   'P 1'
#
loop_
_entity.id
_entity.type
_entity.pdbx_description
1 polymer ?
#
loop_
_entity_poly.entity_id
_entity_poly.type
_entity_poly.pdbx_seq_one_letter_code
_entity_poly.pdbx_strand_id
1 'polypeptide(L)'
;MKFNKNLHGDVEIYRFDNKGFFCKPYNSDAYDHIFEFIDVEVTDLTLFNQAILKEKVHKPQCNDTKWSGCFCFLGEYAKNITNDDGPLSMRKGNKLNIALLPRNTKIWVRNCSYLGEADTFYNEFTYQIEHEGNLFWTSSSQSYNCYCWVRMSVELALERIKLWKTYNEGYEPPEWLTEFYLMEHQLELLYPLSLWDKIALYVQDFKTFIIKK
;
A
#
# COMPACT_ATOMS: atom_id res chain seq x y z
N MET A 1 15.86 -19.07 -21.26
CA MET A 1 15.60 -17.77 -21.91
C MET A 1 16.25 -16.70 -21.04
N LYS A 2 17.36 -16.09 -21.49
CA LYS A 2 18.09 -15.08 -20.71
C LYS A 2 17.33 -13.76 -20.84
N PHE A 3 16.74 -13.30 -19.74
CA PHE A 3 16.03 -12.02 -19.69
C PHE A 3 17.05 -10.87 -19.76
N ASN A 4 16.86 -10.00 -20.75
CA ASN A 4 17.66 -8.79 -20.93
C ASN A 4 17.18 -7.75 -19.91
N LYS A 5 17.97 -7.52 -18.85
CA LYS A 5 17.57 -6.76 -17.64
C LYS A 5 17.36 -5.24 -17.84
N ASN A 6 17.51 -4.70 -19.05
CA ASN A 6 17.73 -3.27 -19.24
C ASN A 6 16.80 -2.60 -20.28
N LEU A 7 15.51 -2.96 -20.39
CA LEU A 7 14.64 -2.25 -21.36
C LEU A 7 13.31 -1.66 -20.88
N HIS A 8 12.88 -1.84 -19.63
CA HIS A 8 11.64 -1.19 -19.19
C HIS A 8 11.79 -0.65 -17.78
N GLY A 9 11.29 0.57 -17.56
CA GLY A 9 11.28 1.27 -16.27
C GLY A 9 10.35 0.62 -15.24
N ASP A 10 10.46 -0.70 -15.09
CA ASP A 10 9.69 -1.51 -14.17
C ASP A 10 10.56 -1.90 -12.97
N VAL A 11 9.92 -2.42 -11.92
CA VAL A 11 10.58 -2.98 -10.74
C VAL A 11 9.95 -4.31 -10.37
N GLU A 12 10.75 -5.23 -9.84
CA GLU A 12 10.24 -6.45 -9.25
C GLU A 12 9.49 -6.16 -7.95
N ILE A 13 8.30 -6.74 -7.83
CA ILE A 13 7.48 -6.75 -6.64
C ILE A 13 7.23 -8.17 -6.19
N TYR A 14 7.01 -8.34 -4.89
CA TYR A 14 6.99 -9.63 -4.24
C TYR A 14 5.71 -9.81 -3.43
N ARG A 15 5.14 -11.01 -3.46
CA ARG A 15 3.97 -11.37 -2.65
C ARG A 15 4.06 -12.79 -2.11
N PHE A 16 3.79 -12.95 -0.81
CA PHE A 16 3.79 -14.22 -0.10
C PHE A 16 2.38 -14.80 0.05
N ASP A 17 1.89 -15.49 -0.99
CA ASP A 17 0.54 -16.06 -1.01
C ASP A 17 0.45 -17.28 -1.93
N ASN A 18 -0.31 -18.30 -1.53
CA ASN A 18 -0.51 -19.49 -2.35
C ASN A 18 -1.39 -19.25 -3.59
N LYS A 19 -2.11 -18.12 -3.64
CA LYS A 19 -3.05 -17.75 -4.70
C LYS A 19 -2.53 -16.64 -5.63
N GLY A 20 -1.22 -16.43 -5.72
CA GLY A 20 -0.68 -15.41 -6.63
C GLY A 20 -1.00 -13.99 -6.16
N PHE A 21 -1.39 -13.13 -7.09
CA PHE A 21 -1.80 -11.75 -6.82
C PHE A 21 -3.33 -11.60 -6.59
N PHE A 22 -4.03 -12.68 -6.24
CA PHE A 22 -5.46 -12.65 -5.92
C PHE A 22 -5.85 -11.58 -4.88
N CYS A 23 -6.76 -10.69 -5.24
CA CYS A 23 -7.25 -9.62 -4.38
C CYS A 23 -8.42 -10.05 -3.50
N LYS A 24 -8.55 -9.38 -2.36
CA LYS A 24 -9.70 -9.51 -1.44
C LYS A 24 -10.06 -8.12 -0.92
N PRO A 25 -11.31 -7.91 -0.47
CA PRO A 25 -11.67 -6.70 0.26
C PRO A 25 -10.67 -6.41 1.38
N TYR A 26 -10.27 -5.14 1.54
CA TYR A 26 -9.32 -4.73 2.58
C TYR A 26 -9.80 -5.15 3.97
N ASN A 27 -11.06 -4.90 4.31
CA ASN A 27 -11.65 -5.42 5.53
C ASN A 27 -12.65 -6.54 5.19
N SER A 28 -12.62 -7.65 5.92
CA SER A 28 -13.55 -8.77 5.77
C SER A 28 -13.70 -9.51 7.10
N ASP A 29 -14.72 -10.35 7.23
CA ASP A 29 -14.95 -11.14 8.45
C ASP A 29 -13.77 -12.06 8.81
N ALA A 30 -12.91 -12.38 7.84
CA ALA A 30 -11.70 -13.19 8.04
C ALA A 30 -10.42 -12.36 8.28
N TYR A 31 -10.43 -11.08 7.90
CA TYR A 31 -9.28 -10.18 7.97
C TYR A 31 -9.77 -8.78 8.34
N ASP A 32 -9.74 -8.45 9.63
CA ASP A 32 -10.13 -7.14 10.14
C ASP A 32 -8.94 -6.18 10.06
N HIS A 33 -8.87 -5.40 8.99
CA HIS A 33 -7.89 -4.33 8.85
C HIS A 33 -8.48 -3.00 9.29
N ILE A 34 -7.78 -2.35 10.23
CA ILE A 34 -8.27 -1.14 10.91
C ILE A 34 -7.70 0.16 10.35
N PHE A 35 -6.66 0.10 9.52
CA PHE A 35 -5.91 1.28 9.09
C PHE A 35 -6.58 1.98 7.91
N GLU A 36 -6.64 3.31 8.00
CA GLU A 36 -7.34 4.17 7.04
C GLU A 36 -6.49 4.45 5.79
N PHE A 37 -7.14 4.78 4.68
CA PHE A 37 -6.53 5.25 3.44
C PHE A 37 -6.67 6.77 3.35
N ILE A 38 -5.55 7.47 3.35
CA ILE A 38 -5.49 8.92 3.18
C ILE A 38 -5.32 9.19 1.67
N ASP A 39 -6.40 9.61 1.00
CA ASP A 39 -6.50 9.81 -0.46
C ASP A 39 -5.75 11.07 -0.92
N VAL A 40 -4.45 11.03 -0.76
CA VAL A 40 -3.49 12.07 -1.12
C VAL A 40 -2.26 11.39 -1.69
N GLU A 41 -1.64 12.07 -2.65
CA GLU A 41 -0.38 11.64 -3.24
C GLU A 41 0.78 12.38 -2.55
N VAL A 42 1.69 11.61 -1.97
CA VAL A 42 3.00 12.11 -1.54
C VAL A 42 3.87 12.25 -2.79
N THR A 43 4.34 13.48 -3.03
CA THR A 43 5.23 13.82 -4.14
C THR A 43 6.61 14.31 -3.69
N ASP A 44 6.74 14.64 -2.41
CA ASP A 44 7.97 15.19 -1.82
C ASP A 44 8.26 14.44 -0.52
N LEU A 45 9.42 13.79 -0.47
CA LEU A 45 9.85 13.00 0.68
C LEU A 45 10.34 13.86 1.84
N THR A 46 10.45 15.19 1.70
CA THR A 46 10.93 16.11 2.74
C THR A 46 9.81 16.77 3.54
N LEU A 47 8.55 16.58 3.12
CA LEU A 47 7.38 17.19 3.76
C LEU A 47 6.73 16.21 4.74
N PHE A 48 6.87 16.48 6.03
CA PHE A 48 6.36 15.62 7.11
C PHE A 48 5.34 16.34 7.97
N ASN A 49 4.56 15.56 8.71
CA ASN A 49 3.61 16.03 9.72
C ASN A 49 2.64 17.09 9.16
N GLN A 50 2.24 16.89 7.90
CA GLN A 50 1.35 17.79 7.20
C GLN A 50 -0.09 17.62 7.70
N ALA A 51 -0.84 18.71 7.64
CA ALA A 51 -2.28 18.70 7.88
C ALA A 51 -3.04 18.27 6.61
N ILE A 52 -4.13 17.54 6.78
CA ILE A 52 -5.02 17.11 5.70
C ILE A 52 -6.48 17.18 6.14
N LEU A 53 -7.39 17.47 5.20
CA LEU A 53 -8.82 17.45 5.51
C LEU A 53 -9.28 16.03 5.82
N LYS A 54 -10.04 15.84 6.90
CA LYS A 54 -10.53 14.51 7.32
C LYS A 54 -11.40 13.83 6.26
N GLU A 55 -12.05 14.60 5.39
CA GLU A 55 -12.81 14.09 4.23
C GLU A 55 -11.97 13.30 3.22
N LYS A 56 -10.65 13.52 3.19
CA LYS A 56 -9.70 12.77 2.36
C LYS A 56 -9.32 11.43 2.97
N VAL A 57 -9.86 11.08 4.13
CA VAL A 57 -9.53 9.86 4.84
C VAL A 57 -10.68 8.87 4.70
N HIS A 58 -10.37 7.70 4.17
CA HIS A 58 -11.33 6.63 3.94
C HIS A 58 -11.06 5.47 4.87
N LYS A 59 -12.11 5.03 5.55
CA LYS A 59 -12.11 3.78 6.31
C LYS A 59 -12.93 2.75 5.52
N PRO A 60 -12.29 1.77 4.84
CA PRO A 60 -13.02 0.75 4.10
C PRO A 60 -13.99 0.00 5.00
N GLN A 61 -15.22 -0.19 4.54
CA GLN A 61 -16.22 -0.98 5.25
C GLN A 61 -15.92 -2.48 5.14
N CYS A 62 -16.44 -3.28 6.07
CA CYS A 62 -16.33 -4.74 5.98
C CYS A 62 -16.93 -5.23 4.65
N ASN A 63 -16.17 -6.07 3.94
CA ASN A 63 -16.49 -6.63 2.64
C ASN A 63 -16.70 -5.59 1.51
N ASP A 64 -16.17 -4.37 1.64
CA ASP A 64 -16.20 -3.37 0.58
C ASP A 64 -15.25 -3.74 -0.57
N THR A 65 -15.84 -4.18 -1.68
CA THR A 65 -15.06 -4.62 -2.85
C THR A 65 -14.34 -3.49 -3.57
N LYS A 66 -14.70 -2.22 -3.36
CA LYS A 66 -14.00 -1.06 -3.96
C LYS A 66 -12.57 -0.93 -3.44
N TRP A 67 -12.35 -1.40 -2.21
CA TRP A 67 -11.03 -1.46 -1.58
C TRP A 67 -10.45 -2.87 -1.67
N SER A 68 -10.78 -3.62 -2.73
CA SER A 68 -10.12 -4.90 -2.97
C SER A 68 -8.71 -4.69 -3.50
N GLY A 69 -7.80 -5.51 -3.00
CA GLY A 69 -6.39 -5.41 -3.32
C GLY A 69 -5.59 -6.48 -2.62
N CYS A 70 -4.28 -6.32 -2.61
CA CYS A 70 -3.38 -7.21 -1.90
C CYS A 70 -2.11 -6.52 -1.42
N PHE A 71 -1.59 -7.08 -0.33
CA PHE A 71 -0.30 -6.72 0.23
C PHE A 71 0.84 -7.29 -0.63
N CYS A 72 1.76 -6.41 -0.99
CA CYS A 72 2.93 -6.67 -1.81
C CYS A 72 4.14 -5.97 -1.19
N PHE A 73 5.33 -6.32 -1.65
CA PHE A 73 6.59 -5.79 -1.14
C PHE A 73 7.45 -5.29 -2.31
N LEU A 74 8.01 -4.10 -2.16
CA LEU A 74 9.10 -3.65 -3.02
C LEU A 74 10.34 -4.51 -2.74
N GLY A 75 11.23 -4.62 -3.73
CA GLY A 75 12.53 -5.26 -3.52
C GLY A 75 13.25 -4.66 -2.30
N GLU A 76 14.09 -5.47 -1.66
CA GLU A 76 14.87 -5.12 -0.45
C GLU A 76 14.15 -5.26 0.90
N TYR A 77 13.03 -5.99 0.95
CA TYR A 77 12.42 -6.44 2.21
C TYR A 77 13.37 -7.36 3.03
N ALA A 78 13.20 -7.36 4.36
CA ALA A 78 13.99 -8.19 5.27
C ALA A 78 13.85 -9.69 4.96
N LYS A 79 14.96 -10.43 4.93
CA LYS A 79 14.93 -11.83 4.46
C LYS A 79 14.17 -12.77 5.40
N ASN A 80 14.05 -12.40 6.66
CA ASN A 80 13.30 -13.14 7.67
C ASN A 80 11.80 -12.81 7.66
N ILE A 81 11.27 -12.08 6.68
CA ILE A 81 9.88 -11.57 6.69
C ILE A 81 8.83 -12.66 6.98
N THR A 82 9.02 -13.91 6.52
CA THR A 82 8.10 -15.04 6.77
C THR A 82 8.62 -16.09 7.75
N ASN A 83 9.74 -15.83 8.43
CA ASN A 83 10.26 -16.74 9.47
C ASN A 83 9.36 -16.72 10.71
N ASP A 84 9.58 -17.63 11.66
CA ASP A 84 8.75 -17.74 12.87
C ASP A 84 8.74 -16.47 13.72
N ASP A 85 9.85 -15.72 13.72
CA ASP A 85 10.04 -14.43 14.37
C ASP A 85 9.82 -13.23 13.44
N GLY A 86 9.45 -13.50 12.18
CA GLY A 86 9.22 -12.49 11.16
C GLY A 86 7.85 -11.81 11.27
N PRO A 87 7.73 -10.58 10.75
CA PRO A 87 6.46 -9.83 10.74
C PRO A 87 5.31 -10.55 10.02
N LEU A 88 5.63 -11.38 9.01
CA LEU A 88 4.68 -12.20 8.27
C LEU A 88 4.84 -13.69 8.58
N SER A 89 5.13 -14.05 9.83
CA SER A 89 5.26 -15.45 10.27
C SER A 89 4.01 -16.30 9.94
N MET A 90 2.82 -15.71 9.93
CA MET A 90 1.58 -16.36 9.49
C MET A 90 1.55 -16.74 7.99
N ARG A 91 2.51 -16.24 7.20
CA ARG A 91 2.71 -16.59 5.79
C ARG A 91 3.85 -17.60 5.59
N LYS A 92 4.41 -18.16 6.66
CA LYS A 92 5.44 -19.20 6.60
C LYS A 92 4.99 -20.37 5.72
N GLY A 93 5.83 -20.74 4.76
CA GLY A 93 5.56 -21.82 3.81
C GLY A 93 4.65 -21.45 2.64
N ASN A 94 4.13 -20.21 2.57
CA ASN A 94 3.41 -19.75 1.39
C ASN A 94 4.35 -19.58 0.19
N LYS A 95 3.79 -19.72 -1.01
CA LYS A 95 4.52 -19.44 -2.26
C LYS A 95 4.94 -17.97 -2.35
N LEU A 96 6.16 -17.75 -2.78
CA LEU A 96 6.63 -16.45 -3.23
C LEU A 96 6.23 -16.24 -4.69
N ASN A 97 5.50 -15.15 -4.95
CA ASN A 97 5.11 -14.72 -6.29
C ASN A 97 5.87 -13.43 -6.62
N ILE A 98 6.33 -13.33 -7.86
CA ILE A 98 7.12 -12.21 -8.35
C ILE A 98 6.46 -11.69 -9.62
N ALA A 99 6.32 -10.38 -9.71
CA ALA A 99 5.86 -9.68 -10.90
C ALA A 99 6.67 -8.39 -11.10
N LEU A 100 6.60 -7.82 -12.29
CA LEU A 100 7.14 -6.51 -12.63
C LEU A 100 6.01 -5.49 -12.59
N LEU A 101 6.30 -4.32 -12.04
CA LEU A 101 5.38 -3.18 -11.96
C LEU A 101 6.08 -1.91 -12.49
N PRO A 102 5.44 -1.11 -13.37
CA PRO A 102 6.02 0.14 -13.85
C PRO A 102 6.33 1.13 -12.72
N ARG A 103 7.51 1.76 -12.75
CA ARG A 103 8.00 2.70 -11.71
C ARG A 103 7.15 3.95 -11.54
N ASN A 104 6.44 4.38 -12.58
CA ASN A 104 5.53 5.51 -12.53
C ASN A 104 4.16 5.16 -11.90
N THR A 105 3.88 3.88 -11.64
CA THR A 105 2.62 3.45 -11.02
C THR A 105 2.48 4.06 -9.63
N LYS A 106 1.30 4.61 -9.33
CA LYS A 106 0.96 5.08 -7.98
C LYS A 106 0.48 3.89 -7.14
N ILE A 107 1.13 3.62 -6.02
CA ILE A 107 0.79 2.53 -5.10
C ILE A 107 0.44 3.09 -3.73
N TRP A 108 -0.27 2.31 -2.92
CA TRP A 108 -0.54 2.67 -1.53
C TRP A 108 0.58 2.16 -0.65
N VAL A 109 1.31 3.05 0.01
CA VAL A 109 2.37 2.70 0.97
C VAL A 109 1.95 3.12 2.37
N ARG A 110 2.65 2.63 3.40
CA ARG A 110 2.49 3.16 4.75
C ARG A 110 2.86 4.64 4.81
N ASN A 111 2.11 5.41 5.61
CA ASN A 111 2.28 6.84 5.88
C ASN A 111 3.49 7.14 6.78
N CYS A 112 4.58 6.39 6.60
CA CYS A 112 5.87 6.64 7.25
C CYS A 112 6.80 7.35 6.28
N SER A 113 7.54 8.34 6.77
CA SER A 113 8.68 8.88 6.06
C SER A 113 9.88 7.92 6.07
N TYR A 114 10.97 8.34 5.42
CA TYR A 114 12.25 7.66 5.52
C TYR A 114 12.95 7.86 6.89
N LEU A 115 12.43 8.71 7.78
CA LEU A 115 13.01 8.93 9.11
C LEU A 115 12.50 7.91 10.14
N GLY A 116 11.31 7.34 9.92
CA GLY A 116 10.74 6.28 10.76
C GLY A 116 9.23 6.40 10.98
N GLU A 117 8.70 5.54 11.85
CA GLU A 117 7.27 5.50 12.19
C GLU A 117 6.79 6.73 12.97
N ALA A 118 7.68 7.42 13.69
CA ALA A 118 7.34 8.64 14.43
C ALA A 118 7.15 9.86 13.51
N ASP A 119 7.76 9.82 12.32
CA ASP A 119 7.78 10.93 11.35
C ASP A 119 6.92 10.55 10.15
N THR A 120 5.63 10.79 10.26
CA THR A 120 4.66 10.46 9.21
C THR A 120 4.54 11.59 8.17
N PHE A 121 4.06 11.31 6.97
CA PHE A 121 3.79 12.37 5.98
C PHE A 121 2.62 13.25 6.42
N TYR A 122 1.53 12.63 6.89
CA TYR A 122 0.33 13.31 7.40
C TYR A 122 0.01 12.83 8.81
N ASN A 123 -0.13 13.76 9.78
CA ASN A 123 -0.49 13.42 11.16
C ASN A 123 -1.62 14.25 11.76
N GLU A 124 -2.00 15.35 11.11
CA GLU A 124 -3.03 16.26 11.58
C GLU A 124 -4.22 16.23 10.62
N PHE A 125 -5.40 15.93 11.14
CA PHE A 125 -6.64 15.84 10.37
C PHE A 125 -7.56 16.98 10.73
N THR A 126 -7.79 17.89 9.79
CA THR A 126 -8.60 19.09 9.97
C THR A 126 -10.04 18.86 9.49
N TYR A 127 -11.00 19.42 10.20
CA TYR A 127 -12.42 19.33 9.87
C TYR A 127 -13.20 20.50 10.47
N GLN A 128 -14.39 20.75 9.93
CA GLN A 128 -15.31 21.75 10.46
C GLN A 128 -16.27 21.12 11.46
N ILE A 129 -16.53 21.84 12.54
CA ILE A 129 -17.60 21.55 13.50
C ILE A 129 -18.53 22.75 13.59
N GLU A 130 -19.81 22.49 13.78
CA GLU A 130 -20.80 23.51 14.09
C GLU A 130 -21.01 23.57 15.61
N HIS A 131 -20.89 24.76 16.18
CA HIS A 131 -21.18 25.01 17.60
C HIS A 131 -21.96 26.32 17.72
N GLU A 132 -23.14 26.25 18.35
CA GLU A 132 -24.03 27.42 18.52
C GLU A 132 -24.35 28.17 17.21
N GLY A 133 -24.54 27.44 16.11
CA GLY A 133 -24.84 28.01 14.79
C GLY A 133 -23.65 28.65 14.06
N ASN A 134 -22.44 28.53 14.59
CA ASN A 134 -21.20 29.02 13.97
C ASN A 134 -20.31 27.85 13.55
N LEU A 135 -19.66 27.99 12.39
CA LEU A 135 -18.70 27.00 11.88
C LEU A 135 -17.28 27.33 12.38
N PHE A 136 -16.63 26.32 12.96
CA PHE A 136 -15.25 26.40 13.44
C PHE A 136 -14.39 25.33 12.78
N TRP A 137 -13.16 25.69 12.42
CA TRP A 137 -12.14 24.71 12.07
C TRP A 137 -11.53 24.14 13.34
N THR A 138 -11.41 22.82 13.37
CA THR A 138 -10.71 22.07 14.42
C THR A 138 -9.80 21.03 13.78
N SER A 139 -8.93 20.43 14.59
CA SER A 139 -8.04 19.36 14.15
C SER A 139 -7.93 18.27 15.19
N SER A 140 -7.59 17.08 14.73
CA SER A 140 -7.26 15.93 15.57
C SER A 140 -6.05 15.21 15.00
N SER A 141 -5.21 14.66 15.86
CA SER A 141 -4.24 13.64 15.49
C SER A 141 -4.75 12.27 15.89
N GLN A 142 -4.24 11.21 15.28
CA GLN A 142 -4.54 9.83 15.66
C GLN A 142 -3.28 9.10 16.06
N SER A 143 -3.40 8.18 17.01
CA SER A 143 -2.35 7.21 17.28
C SER A 143 -2.20 6.28 16.07
N TYR A 144 -0.97 5.85 15.77
CA TYR A 144 -0.67 4.89 14.70
C TYR A 144 -0.91 5.40 13.27
N ASN A 145 -0.87 6.72 13.06
CA ASN A 145 -0.92 7.35 11.73
C ASN A 145 0.08 6.75 10.74
N CYS A 146 1.22 6.27 11.21
CA CYS A 146 2.25 5.61 10.41
C CYS A 146 1.73 4.40 9.65
N TYR A 147 0.76 3.67 10.20
CA TYR A 147 0.19 2.49 9.57
C TYR A 147 -0.96 2.80 8.61
N CYS A 148 -1.45 4.04 8.54
CA CYS A 148 -2.37 4.45 7.49
C CYS A 148 -1.71 4.37 6.10
N TRP A 149 -2.53 4.31 5.05
CA TRP A 149 -2.06 4.26 3.67
C TRP A 149 -2.05 5.64 3.03
N VAL A 150 -1.00 5.96 2.29
CA VAL A 150 -0.91 7.14 1.41
C VAL A 150 -0.50 6.67 0.02
N ARG A 151 -0.80 7.46 -1.02
CA ARG A 151 -0.33 7.13 -2.37
C ARG A 151 1.04 7.71 -2.62
N MET A 152 1.90 6.97 -3.30
CA MET A 152 3.12 7.52 -3.89
C MET A 152 3.50 6.73 -5.15
N SER A 153 4.32 7.29 -6.04
CA SER A 153 4.85 6.50 -7.15
C SER A 153 5.80 5.42 -6.61
N VAL A 154 5.86 4.29 -7.31
CA VAL A 154 6.84 3.23 -7.04
C VAL A 154 8.27 3.80 -7.04
N GLU A 155 8.59 4.69 -7.97
CA GLU A 155 9.86 5.40 -8.01
C GLU A 155 10.16 6.16 -6.71
N LEU A 156 9.21 6.95 -6.22
CA LEU A 156 9.37 7.72 -4.99
C LEU A 156 9.43 6.80 -3.75
N ALA A 157 8.72 5.67 -3.76
CA ALA A 157 8.80 4.65 -2.71
C ALA A 157 10.19 4.01 -2.63
N LEU A 158 10.80 3.72 -3.78
CA LEU A 158 12.18 3.21 -3.85
C LEU A 158 13.19 4.27 -3.37
N GLU A 159 12.98 5.54 -3.73
CA GLU A 159 13.80 6.64 -3.22
C GLU A 159 13.68 6.78 -1.69
N ARG A 160 12.47 6.65 -1.14
CA ARG A 160 12.23 6.61 0.32
C ARG A 160 13.03 5.50 0.99
N ILE A 161 13.05 4.30 0.43
CA ILE A 161 13.86 3.17 0.94
C ILE A 161 15.36 3.53 0.89
N LYS A 162 15.84 4.10 -0.21
CA LYS A 162 17.24 4.50 -0.38
C LYS A 162 17.67 5.56 0.64
N LEU A 163 16.82 6.57 0.88
CA LEU A 163 17.06 7.59 1.89
C LEU A 163 17.14 6.95 3.28
N TRP A 164 16.17 6.11 3.65
CA TRP A 164 16.18 5.43 4.95
C TRP A 164 17.48 4.65 5.18
N LYS A 165 17.95 3.91 4.17
CA LYS A 165 19.22 3.15 4.23
C LYS A 165 20.45 4.03 4.45
N THR A 166 20.41 5.27 3.96
CA THR A 166 21.51 6.23 4.15
C THR A 166 21.66 6.63 5.62
N TYR A 167 20.56 6.65 6.38
CA TYR A 167 20.55 6.93 7.82
C TYR A 167 20.66 5.68 8.70
N ASN A 168 20.46 4.48 8.13
CA ASN A 168 20.41 3.20 8.84
C ASN A 168 21.36 2.18 8.21
N GLU A 169 22.62 2.58 7.99
CA GLU A 169 23.61 1.71 7.36
C GLU A 169 23.80 0.41 8.16
N GLY A 170 23.82 -0.73 7.45
CA GLY A 170 23.96 -2.07 8.04
C GLY A 170 22.65 -2.72 8.50
N TYR A 171 21.52 -2.02 8.45
CA TYR A 171 20.20 -2.57 8.81
C TYR A 171 19.39 -2.98 7.57
N GLU A 172 18.60 -4.05 7.70
CA GLU A 172 17.60 -4.40 6.69
C GLU A 172 16.36 -3.50 6.82
N PRO A 173 15.75 -3.06 5.71
CA PRO A 173 14.52 -2.27 5.73
C PRO A 173 13.40 -2.96 6.51
N PRO A 174 12.69 -2.23 7.40
CA PRO A 174 11.55 -2.77 8.11
C PRO A 174 10.35 -3.00 7.17
N GLU A 175 9.41 -3.83 7.62
CA GLU A 175 8.20 -4.20 6.85
C GLU A 175 7.43 -2.96 6.38
N TRP A 176 7.11 -2.03 7.27
CA TRP A 176 6.32 -0.83 6.97
C TRP A 176 6.91 0.03 5.85
N LEU A 177 8.23 -0.07 5.61
CA LEU A 177 8.92 0.72 4.60
C LEU A 177 8.82 0.09 3.21
N THR A 178 8.78 -1.25 3.15
CA THR A 178 8.81 -2.04 1.91
C THR A 178 7.44 -2.58 1.52
N GLU A 179 6.52 -2.70 2.47
CA GLU A 179 5.14 -3.08 2.25
C GLU A 179 4.38 -1.99 1.50
N PHE A 180 3.56 -2.44 0.54
CA PHE A 180 2.59 -1.62 -0.13
C PHE A 180 1.31 -2.42 -0.42
N TYR A 181 0.21 -1.72 -0.58
CA TYR A 181 -1.07 -2.26 -0.99
C TYR A 181 -1.33 -1.96 -2.46
N LEU A 182 -1.57 -3.00 -3.24
CA LEU A 182 -1.90 -2.91 -4.66
C LEU A 182 -3.40 -3.14 -4.83
N MET A 183 -4.10 -2.13 -5.32
CA MET A 183 -5.54 -2.25 -5.58
C MET A 183 -5.78 -3.19 -6.76
N GLU A 184 -6.92 -3.86 -6.78
CA GLU A 184 -7.23 -4.90 -7.77
C GLU A 184 -7.18 -4.39 -9.22
N HIS A 185 -7.70 -3.18 -9.49
CA HIS A 185 -7.63 -2.57 -10.82
C HIS A 185 -6.20 -2.34 -11.31
N GLN A 186 -5.21 -2.31 -10.41
CA GLN A 186 -3.80 -2.10 -10.76
C GLN A 186 -3.09 -3.40 -11.12
N LEU A 187 -3.74 -4.56 -10.93
CA LEU A 187 -3.15 -5.84 -11.33
C LEU A 187 -2.94 -5.89 -12.84
N GLU A 188 -3.76 -5.24 -13.65
CA GLU A 188 -3.58 -5.24 -15.13
C GLU A 188 -2.23 -4.68 -15.59
N LEU A 189 -1.55 -3.90 -14.73
CA LEU A 189 -0.24 -3.32 -14.98
C LEU A 189 0.91 -4.31 -14.74
N LEU A 190 0.65 -5.44 -14.08
CA LEU A 190 1.69 -6.38 -13.68
C LEU A 190 2.12 -7.31 -14.81
N TYR A 191 3.42 -7.61 -14.87
CA TYR A 191 3.98 -8.55 -15.83
C TYR A 191 4.98 -9.54 -15.20
N PRO A 192 4.87 -10.86 -15.44
CA PRO A 192 3.75 -11.54 -16.06
C PRO A 192 2.57 -11.68 -15.07
N LEU A 193 1.34 -11.55 -15.56
CA LEU A 193 0.15 -11.92 -14.78
C LEU A 193 -0.08 -13.43 -14.80
N SER A 194 -0.35 -14.03 -13.64
CA SER A 194 -0.75 -15.44 -13.58
C SER A 194 -2.16 -15.63 -14.16
N LEU A 195 -2.52 -16.87 -14.55
CA LEU A 195 -3.85 -17.17 -15.07
C LEU A 195 -4.97 -16.87 -14.06
N TRP A 196 -4.74 -17.10 -12.77
CA TRP A 196 -5.70 -16.82 -11.71
C TRP A 196 -5.96 -15.33 -11.53
N ASP A 197 -4.90 -14.52 -11.62
CA ASP A 197 -5.00 -13.07 -11.54
C ASP A 197 -5.79 -12.51 -12.72
N LYS A 198 -5.59 -13.09 -13.92
CA LYS A 198 -6.39 -12.74 -15.11
C LYS A 198 -7.86 -13.07 -14.89
N ILE A 199 -8.17 -14.25 -14.35
CA ILE A 199 -9.56 -14.66 -14.07
C ILE A 199 -10.21 -13.71 -13.05
N ALA A 200 -9.49 -13.30 -12.01
CA ALA A 200 -10.01 -12.36 -11.01
C ALA A 200 -10.47 -11.03 -11.64
N LEU A 201 -9.64 -10.47 -12.54
CA LEU A 201 -9.98 -9.27 -13.30
C LEU A 201 -11.24 -9.47 -14.16
N TYR A 202 -11.28 -10.54 -14.95
CA TYR A 202 -12.41 -10.81 -15.85
C TYR A 202 -13.76 -11.02 -15.14
N VAL A 203 -13.77 -11.68 -13.98
CA VAL A 203 -15.02 -11.97 -13.25
C VAL A 203 -15.65 -10.69 -12.70
N GLN A 204 -14.87 -9.68 -12.34
CA GLN A 204 -15.39 -8.42 -11.82
C GLN A 204 -15.90 -7.48 -12.91
N ASP A 205 -15.20 -7.38 -14.03
CA ASP A 205 -15.68 -6.60 -15.19
C ASP A 205 -17.08 -7.08 -15.61
N PHE A 206 -17.29 -8.41 -15.59
CA PHE A 206 -18.57 -9.01 -15.90
C PHE A 206 -19.66 -8.65 -14.88
N LYS A 207 -19.35 -8.65 -13.58
CA LYS A 207 -20.30 -8.20 -12.53
C LYS A 207 -20.65 -6.72 -12.68
N THR A 208 -19.67 -5.88 -12.97
CA THR A 208 -19.86 -4.43 -13.12
C THR A 208 -20.67 -4.11 -14.38
N PHE A 209 -20.49 -4.88 -15.45
CA PHE A 209 -21.28 -4.78 -16.69
C PHE A 209 -22.75 -5.16 -16.49
N ILE A 210 -23.03 -6.20 -15.69
CA ILE A 210 -24.41 -6.62 -15.39
C ILE A 210 -25.14 -5.57 -14.54
N ILE A 211 -24.46 -4.95 -13.58
CA ILE A 211 -25.09 -3.97 -12.66
C ILE A 211 -25.35 -2.61 -13.34
N LYS A 212 -24.64 -2.29 -14.43
CA LYS A 212 -24.81 -1.05 -15.21
C LYS A 212 -25.85 -1.15 -16.35
N LYS A 213 -26.56 -2.28 -16.48
CA LYS A 213 -27.68 -2.46 -17.42
C LYS A 213 -29.00 -2.53 -16.67
#